data_AF-A0A0P9H8W4-F1
#
_entry.id   AF-A0A0P9H8W4-F1
#
_cell.length_a   1.000
_cell.length_b   1.000
_cell.length_c   1.000
_cell.angle_alpha   90.00
_cell.angle_beta   90.00
_cell.angle_gamma   90.00
#
_symmetry.space_group_name_H-M   'P 1'
#
loop_
_entity.id
_entity.type
_entity.pdbx_description
1 polymer ?
#
loop_
_entity_poly.entity_id
_entity_poly.type
_entity_poly.pdbx_seq_one_letter_code
_entity_poly.pdbx_strand_id
1 'polypeptide(L)'
;MKPAQRIRVRETACNSTHFLVQSNMPYKTANTTATVQLVALRQLDPATHALCDTLRQEAGRCWSEMVQAHVAAREQGVWLAEADLNALTKGHRYALHSQSIQFLAQQLLANVATARQNRAAGKGDVNYPYRAKAYQTVVWKGQWIRVVDGQLVLPNGRKQRDLVLSLPERFRAAHIRQVALVWRADHFQLAIPIEGPPDPPERAHGLHAGV
;
A
#
# COMPACT_ATOMS: atom_id res chain seq x y z
N MET A 1 -16.79 -30.44 5.35
CA MET A 1 -15.46 -29.88 5.71
C MET A 1 -14.88 -29.19 4.48
N LYS A 2 -14.68 -27.86 4.52
CA LYS A 2 -14.00 -27.13 3.45
C LYS A 2 -12.49 -27.33 3.60
N PRO A 3 -11.73 -27.63 2.53
CA PRO A 3 -10.29 -27.79 2.62
C PRO A 3 -9.62 -26.45 2.94
N ALA A 4 -8.73 -26.44 3.93
CA ALA A 4 -7.93 -25.29 4.30
C ALA A 4 -6.96 -24.92 3.15
N GLN A 5 -7.02 -23.68 2.68
CA GLN A 5 -6.13 -23.14 1.65
C GLN A 5 -4.69 -23.09 2.18
N ARG A 6 -3.74 -23.67 1.43
CA ARG A 6 -2.33 -23.80 1.84
C ARG A 6 -1.50 -22.72 1.15
N ILE A 7 -1.36 -21.56 1.79
CA ILE A 7 -0.56 -20.45 1.27
C ILE A 7 0.92 -20.85 1.19
N ARG A 8 1.49 -20.84 -0.02
CA ARG A 8 2.91 -21.12 -0.26
C ARG A 8 3.69 -19.81 -0.23
N VAL A 9 4.48 -19.62 0.82
CA VAL A 9 5.42 -18.49 0.96
C VAL A 9 6.59 -18.72 0.01
N ARG A 10 6.91 -17.74 -0.84
CA ARG A 10 8.18 -17.70 -1.56
C ARG A 10 8.84 -16.35 -1.28
N GLU A 11 10.05 -16.41 -0.77
CA GLU A 11 10.91 -15.28 -0.42
C GLU A 11 11.41 -14.60 -1.69
N THR A 12 11.43 -13.26 -1.70
CA THR A 12 12.19 -12.49 -2.68
C THR A 12 12.72 -11.26 -1.95
N ALA A 13 14.05 -11.22 -1.77
CA ALA A 13 14.74 -10.10 -1.15
C ALA A 13 14.74 -8.90 -2.11
N CYS A 14 14.40 -7.71 -1.62
CA CYS A 14 14.56 -6.45 -2.34
C CYS A 14 15.32 -5.47 -1.43
N ASN A 15 16.47 -5.00 -1.92
CA ASN A 15 17.39 -4.09 -1.24
C ASN A 15 16.72 -2.75 -0.87
N SER A 16 16.91 -2.31 0.37
CA SER A 16 16.60 -0.94 0.82
C SER A 16 17.90 -0.18 1.09
N THR A 17 18.21 0.79 0.23
CA THR A 17 19.26 1.80 0.42
C THR A 17 18.94 2.64 1.66
N HIS A 18 19.83 2.66 2.64
CA HIS A 18 19.76 3.57 3.78
C HIS A 18 19.96 5.02 3.30
N PHE A 19 18.94 5.87 3.49
CA PHE A 19 19.07 7.32 3.38
C PHE A 19 19.02 7.89 4.80
N LEU A 20 20.20 8.19 5.36
CA LEU A 20 20.33 8.93 6.61
C LEU A 20 20.01 10.40 6.34
N VAL A 21 18.79 10.83 6.66
CA VAL A 21 18.46 12.25 6.85
C VAL A 21 18.69 12.54 8.33
N GLN A 22 19.75 13.27 8.66
CA GLN A 22 19.95 13.83 9.99
C GLN A 22 18.99 15.00 10.18
N SER A 23 17.90 14.77 10.92
CA SER A 23 16.99 15.83 11.36
C SER A 23 17.09 15.99 12.88
N ASN A 24 17.70 17.09 13.32
CA ASN A 24 17.94 17.46 14.70
C ASN A 24 16.67 18.01 15.36
N MET A 25 15.72 17.13 15.70
CA MET A 25 14.57 17.45 16.54
C MET A 25 14.39 16.33 17.59
N PRO A 26 14.07 16.65 18.85
CA PRO A 26 13.93 15.66 19.91
C PRO A 26 12.55 15.00 19.86
N TYR A 27 12.30 14.17 18.85
CA TYR A 27 11.24 13.18 18.91
C TYR A 27 11.81 11.86 19.46
N LYS A 28 11.16 11.33 20.49
CA LYS A 28 11.44 10.03 21.11
C LYS A 28 11.58 8.97 20.01
N THR A 29 12.82 8.63 19.66
CA THR A 29 13.11 7.69 18.58
C THR A 29 12.89 6.28 19.12
N ALA A 30 11.63 5.83 19.13
CA ALA A 30 11.38 4.40 19.16
C ALA A 30 11.74 3.86 17.78
N ASN A 31 12.99 3.40 17.63
CA ASN A 31 13.45 2.63 16.47
C ASN A 31 12.74 1.27 16.50
N THR A 32 11.43 1.24 16.26
CA THR A 32 10.72 0.01 16.02
C THR A 32 11.05 -0.42 14.61
N THR A 33 11.98 -1.36 14.46
CA THR A 33 12.26 -2.02 13.19
C THR A 33 10.97 -2.66 12.70
N ALA A 34 10.49 -2.20 11.54
CA ALA A 34 9.35 -2.79 10.85
C ALA A 34 9.87 -3.51 9.63
N THR A 35 9.46 -4.76 9.43
CA THR A 35 9.86 -5.56 8.27
C THR A 35 8.66 -5.83 7.38
N VAL A 36 8.88 -5.74 6.06
CA VAL A 36 7.80 -5.92 5.08
C VAL A 36 7.75 -7.38 4.66
N GLN A 37 6.68 -8.05 5.04
CA GLN A 37 6.44 -9.45 4.70
C GLN A 37 5.63 -9.57 3.42
N LEU A 38 6.14 -10.34 2.46
CA LEU A 38 5.49 -10.57 1.18
C LEU A 38 4.77 -11.93 1.18
N VAL A 39 3.45 -11.91 1.05
CA VAL A 39 2.61 -13.12 1.05
C VAL A 39 1.95 -13.30 -0.32
N ALA A 40 2.39 -14.30 -1.07
CA ALA A 40 1.84 -14.62 -2.38
C ALA A 40 0.46 -15.30 -2.25
N LEU A 41 -0.55 -14.76 -2.93
CA LEU A 41 -1.92 -15.25 -2.93
C LEU A 41 -2.18 -16.15 -4.14
N ARG A 42 -1.47 -17.28 -4.22
CA ARG A 42 -1.52 -18.18 -5.40
C ARG A 42 -2.72 -19.11 -5.45
N GLN A 43 -3.39 -19.32 -4.32
CA GLN A 43 -4.50 -20.26 -4.18
C GLN A 43 -5.73 -19.53 -3.67
N LEU A 44 -6.19 -18.53 -4.43
CA LEU A 44 -7.45 -17.86 -4.16
C LEU A 44 -8.59 -18.63 -4.81
N ASP A 45 -9.73 -18.71 -4.11
CA ASP A 45 -10.96 -19.10 -4.78
C ASP A 45 -11.36 -18.02 -5.80
N PRO A 46 -12.13 -18.37 -6.85
CA PRO A 46 -12.47 -17.44 -7.92
C PRO A 46 -13.15 -16.15 -7.44
N ALA A 47 -13.99 -16.23 -6.40
CA ALA A 47 -14.69 -15.05 -5.88
C ALA A 47 -13.75 -14.08 -5.16
N THR A 48 -12.81 -14.61 -4.36
CA THR A 48 -11.78 -13.79 -3.71
C THR A 48 -10.80 -13.21 -4.74
N HIS A 49 -10.43 -13.97 -5.77
CA HIS A 49 -9.62 -13.45 -6.86
C HIS A 49 -10.30 -12.28 -7.58
N ALA A 50 -11.57 -12.44 -7.95
CA ALA A 50 -12.36 -11.38 -8.57
C ALA A 50 -12.47 -10.14 -7.66
N LEU A 51 -12.66 -10.34 -6.34
CA LEU A 51 -12.68 -9.23 -5.39
C LEU A 51 -11.34 -8.46 -5.36
N CYS A 52 -10.20 -9.15 -5.31
CA CYS A 52 -8.88 -8.51 -5.37
C CYS A 52 -8.71 -7.65 -6.63
N ASP A 53 -9.19 -8.16 -7.77
CA ASP A 53 -9.14 -7.44 -9.04
C ASP A 53 -10.02 -6.19 -9.02
N THR A 54 -11.30 -6.34 -8.64
CA THR A 54 -12.26 -5.23 -8.49
C THR A 54 -11.72 -4.14 -7.58
N LEU A 55 -11.14 -4.49 -6.43
CA LEU A 55 -10.60 -3.50 -5.49
C LEU A 55 -9.44 -2.70 -6.11
N ARG A 56 -8.57 -3.34 -6.88
CA ARG A 56 -7.47 -2.65 -7.56
C ARG A 56 -7.93 -1.80 -8.73
N GLN A 57 -8.95 -2.23 -9.46
CA GLN A 57 -9.59 -1.43 -10.51
C GLN A 57 -10.24 -0.18 -9.91
N GLU A 58 -10.98 -0.34 -8.81
CA GLU A 58 -11.62 0.76 -8.09
C GLU A 58 -10.59 1.74 -7.51
N ALA A 59 -9.46 1.24 -7.00
CA ALA A 59 -8.35 2.11 -6.60
C ALA A 59 -7.71 2.81 -7.81
N GLY A 60 -7.62 2.15 -8.97
CA GLY A 60 -7.15 2.75 -10.22
C GLY A 60 -8.05 3.88 -10.68
N ARG A 61 -9.36 3.67 -10.66
CA ARG A 61 -10.38 4.68 -10.95
C ARG A 61 -10.27 5.87 -10.00
N CYS A 62 -10.25 5.61 -8.69
CA CYS A 62 -10.13 6.65 -7.67
C CYS A 62 -8.85 7.49 -7.85
N TRP A 63 -7.70 6.82 -8.04
CA TRP A 63 -6.43 7.46 -8.34
C TRP A 63 -6.50 8.33 -9.60
N SER A 64 -7.08 7.81 -10.68
CA SER A 64 -7.18 8.52 -11.95
C SER A 64 -8.04 9.77 -11.82
N GLU A 65 -9.18 9.69 -11.16
CA GLU A 65 -10.04 10.85 -10.90
C GLU A 65 -9.30 11.92 -10.07
N MET A 66 -8.58 11.53 -9.01
CA MET A 66 -7.75 12.46 -8.22
C MET A 66 -6.64 13.11 -9.06
N VAL A 67 -5.93 12.33 -9.88
CA VAL A 67 -4.85 12.84 -10.73
C VAL A 67 -5.39 13.82 -11.77
N GLN A 68 -6.50 13.51 -12.44
CA GLN A 68 -7.07 14.39 -13.44
C GLN A 68 -7.60 15.69 -12.83
N ALA A 69 -8.27 15.61 -11.67
CA ALA A 69 -8.67 16.80 -10.93
C ALA A 69 -7.45 17.66 -10.54
N HIS A 70 -6.37 17.03 -10.09
CA HIS A 70 -5.14 17.76 -9.75
C HIS A 70 -4.46 18.36 -10.99
N VAL A 71 -4.45 17.67 -12.14
CA VAL A 71 -3.94 18.22 -13.41
C VAL A 71 -4.73 19.47 -13.80
N ALA A 72 -6.06 19.38 -13.86
CA ALA A 72 -6.93 20.49 -14.24
C ALA A 72 -6.80 21.70 -13.28
N ALA A 73 -6.68 21.45 -11.97
CA ALA A 73 -6.44 22.51 -10.99
C ALA A 73 -5.09 23.22 -11.23
N ARG A 74 -4.03 22.47 -11.56
CA ARG A 74 -2.70 23.05 -11.82
C ARG A 74 -2.66 23.90 -13.08
N GLU A 75 -3.42 23.54 -14.10
CA GLU A 75 -3.57 24.36 -15.32
C GLU A 75 -4.15 25.75 -14.99
N GLN A 76 -4.90 25.86 -13.90
CA GLN A 76 -5.44 27.10 -13.35
C GLN A 76 -4.54 27.74 -12.29
N GLY A 77 -3.32 27.23 -12.08
CA GLY A 77 -2.38 27.71 -11.06
C GLY A 77 -2.68 27.22 -9.63
N VAL A 78 -3.64 26.32 -9.45
CA VAL A 78 -4.06 25.80 -8.13
C VAL A 78 -3.41 24.45 -7.83
N TRP A 79 -2.93 24.31 -6.59
CA TRP A 79 -2.42 23.04 -6.06
C TRP A 79 -3.42 22.48 -5.04
N LEU A 80 -4.06 21.37 -5.38
CA LEU A 80 -5.02 20.72 -4.49
C LEU A 80 -4.34 20.24 -3.22
N ALA A 81 -5.00 20.44 -2.08
CA ALA A 81 -4.60 19.90 -0.78
C ALA A 81 -5.32 18.57 -0.50
N GLU A 82 -4.93 17.92 0.61
CA GLU A 82 -5.55 16.66 1.04
C GLU A 82 -7.06 16.83 1.29
N ALA A 83 -7.47 17.97 1.84
CA ALA A 83 -8.87 18.29 2.07
C ALA A 83 -9.69 18.31 0.76
N ASP A 84 -9.14 18.88 -0.31
CA ASP A 84 -9.80 18.97 -1.62
C ASP A 84 -9.96 17.58 -2.26
N LEU A 85 -8.89 16.78 -2.23
CA LEU A 85 -8.91 15.40 -2.75
C LEU A 85 -9.86 14.50 -1.95
N ASN A 86 -9.89 14.66 -0.63
CA ASN A 86 -10.83 13.94 0.22
C ASN A 86 -12.27 14.40 -0.04
N ALA A 87 -12.52 15.70 -0.24
CA ALA A 87 -13.84 16.22 -0.58
C ALA A 87 -14.34 15.68 -1.93
N LEU A 88 -13.47 15.63 -2.95
CA LEU A 88 -13.76 15.07 -4.27
C LEU A 88 -14.26 13.61 -4.21
N THR A 89 -13.76 12.86 -3.24
CA THR A 89 -13.97 11.41 -3.11
C THR A 89 -14.98 11.00 -2.03
N LYS A 90 -15.68 11.97 -1.43
CA LYS A 90 -16.79 11.71 -0.49
C LYS A 90 -17.98 11.02 -1.16
N GLY A 91 -18.86 10.45 -0.33
CA GLY A 91 -20.17 9.97 -0.76
C GLY A 91 -20.23 8.50 -1.19
N HIS A 92 -19.32 7.65 -0.70
CA HIS A 92 -19.33 6.20 -0.99
C HIS A 92 -19.28 5.85 -2.49
N ARG A 93 -18.58 6.68 -3.28
CA ARG A 93 -18.49 6.55 -4.75
C ARG A 93 -17.60 5.40 -5.22
N TYR A 94 -16.75 4.88 -4.34
CA TYR A 94 -15.81 3.80 -4.63
C TYR A 94 -16.07 2.63 -3.70
N ALA A 95 -15.89 1.41 -4.20
CA ALA A 95 -15.93 0.19 -3.39
C ALA A 95 -14.62 0.00 -2.59
N LEU A 96 -14.23 1.05 -1.85
CA LEU A 96 -13.01 1.11 -1.05
C LEU A 96 -13.32 1.67 0.34
N HIS A 97 -12.52 1.24 1.32
CA HIS A 97 -12.55 1.85 2.63
C HIS A 97 -12.09 3.31 2.55
N SER A 98 -12.69 4.19 3.35
CA SER A 98 -12.37 5.63 3.36
C SER A 98 -10.88 5.89 3.59
N GLN A 99 -10.23 5.04 4.38
CA GLN A 99 -8.80 5.18 4.70
C GLN A 99 -7.89 4.73 3.57
N SER A 100 -8.36 3.81 2.71
CA SER A 100 -7.66 3.45 1.48
C SER A 100 -7.70 4.62 0.49
N ILE A 101 -8.85 5.29 0.37
CA ILE A 101 -9.01 6.50 -0.44
C ILE A 101 -8.10 7.63 0.08
N GLN A 102 -8.12 7.89 1.39
CA GLN A 102 -7.23 8.88 2.01
C GLN A 102 -5.75 8.56 1.77
N PHE A 103 -5.37 7.28 1.83
CA PHE A 103 -4.01 6.86 1.49
C PHE A 103 -3.64 7.19 0.03
N LEU A 104 -4.56 7.02 -0.92
CA LEU A 104 -4.32 7.42 -2.32
C LEU A 104 -4.11 8.92 -2.47
N ALA A 105 -4.90 9.75 -1.76
CA ALA A 105 -4.71 11.20 -1.74
C ALA A 105 -3.34 11.58 -1.16
N GLN A 106 -2.95 10.99 -0.03
CA GLN A 106 -1.64 11.19 0.60
C GLN A 106 -0.50 10.78 -0.35
N GLN A 107 -0.64 9.65 -1.04
CA GLN A 107 0.33 9.19 -2.03
C GLN A 107 0.48 10.16 -3.22
N LEU A 108 -0.63 10.71 -3.72
CA LEU A 108 -0.60 11.69 -4.80
C LEU A 108 0.18 12.95 -4.38
N LEU A 109 -0.13 13.49 -3.20
CA LEU A 109 0.51 14.69 -2.67
C LEU A 109 2.00 14.45 -2.38
N ALA A 110 2.36 13.29 -1.84
CA ALA A 110 3.76 12.91 -1.62
C ALA A 110 4.54 12.84 -2.94
N ASN A 111 3.94 12.28 -4.00
CA ASN A 111 4.56 12.23 -5.33
C ASN A 111 4.73 13.65 -5.93
N VAL A 112 3.74 14.53 -5.74
CA VAL A 112 3.84 15.93 -6.14
C VAL A 112 4.95 16.65 -5.39
N ALA A 113 5.01 16.51 -4.06
CA ALA A 113 6.06 17.11 -3.24
C ALA A 113 7.46 16.63 -3.65
N THR A 114 7.62 15.33 -3.89
CA THR A 114 8.88 14.74 -4.38
C THR A 114 9.28 15.32 -5.74
N ALA A 115 8.34 15.45 -6.67
CA ALA A 115 8.60 16.06 -7.97
C ALA A 115 9.01 17.54 -7.85
N ARG A 116 8.37 18.31 -6.95
CA ARG A 116 8.76 19.70 -6.66
C ARG A 116 10.18 19.79 -6.11
N GLN A 117 10.51 18.94 -5.14
CA GLN A 117 11.85 18.88 -4.55
C GLN A 117 12.92 18.52 -5.59
N ASN A 118 12.66 17.53 -6.44
CA ASN A 118 13.61 17.15 -7.49
C ASN A 118 13.81 18.25 -8.52
N ARG A 119 12.74 18.96 -8.93
CA ARG A 119 12.85 20.12 -9.83
C ARG A 119 13.64 21.25 -9.19
N ALA A 120 13.38 21.57 -7.91
CA ALA A 120 14.14 22.57 -7.17
C ALA A 120 15.63 22.20 -7.01
N ALA A 121 15.94 20.91 -6.90
CA ALA A 121 17.31 20.39 -6.86
C ALA A 121 17.99 20.30 -8.24
N GLY A 122 17.38 20.84 -9.30
CA GLY A 122 17.93 20.79 -10.65
C GLY A 122 17.98 19.40 -11.28
N LYS A 123 17.30 18.40 -10.69
CA LYS A 123 17.26 17.03 -11.22
C LYS A 123 16.29 16.95 -12.40
N GLY A 124 16.75 17.38 -13.59
CA GLY A 124 16.18 17.07 -14.91
C GLY A 124 14.64 17.12 -15.08
N ASP A 125 14.16 16.48 -16.15
CA ASP A 125 12.73 16.44 -16.53
C ASP A 125 11.91 15.49 -15.63
N VAL A 126 11.69 15.91 -14.38
CA VAL A 126 10.81 15.20 -13.46
C VAL A 126 9.38 15.65 -13.67
N ASN A 127 8.56 14.74 -14.18
CA ASN A 127 7.14 14.99 -14.39
C ASN A 127 6.35 14.89 -13.08
N TYR A 128 5.42 15.82 -12.86
CA TYR A 128 4.41 15.67 -11.82
C TYR A 128 3.48 14.49 -12.14
N PRO A 129 2.74 13.91 -11.19
CA PRO A 129 1.70 12.92 -11.52
C PRO A 129 0.68 13.48 -12.53
N TYR A 130 0.50 12.77 -13.65
CA TYR A 130 -0.43 13.14 -14.73
C TYR A 130 -1.17 11.94 -15.35
N ARG A 131 -0.68 10.72 -15.13
CA ARG A 131 -1.21 9.51 -15.79
C ARG A 131 -2.36 8.90 -15.00
N ALA A 132 -3.46 8.66 -15.69
CA ALA A 132 -4.50 7.73 -15.26
C ALA A 132 -3.94 6.29 -15.20
N LYS A 133 -4.57 5.45 -14.38
CA LYS A 133 -4.20 4.05 -14.18
C LYS A 133 -5.46 3.19 -14.12
N ALA A 134 -5.48 2.10 -14.88
CA ALA A 134 -6.54 1.09 -14.78
C ALA A 134 -6.51 0.36 -13.42
N TYR A 135 -5.31 0.17 -12.85
CA TYR A 135 -5.13 -0.50 -11.57
C TYR A 135 -4.23 0.30 -10.65
N GLN A 136 -4.52 0.27 -9.35
CA GLN A 136 -3.67 0.85 -8.32
C GLN A 136 -3.58 -0.07 -7.11
N THR A 137 -2.48 0.02 -6.36
CA THR A 137 -2.33 -0.68 -5.09
C THR A 137 -3.38 -0.24 -4.08
N VAL A 138 -4.05 -1.19 -3.46
CA VAL A 138 -5.02 -0.94 -2.38
C VAL A 138 -4.31 -1.09 -1.05
N VAL A 139 -4.55 -0.16 -0.15
CA VAL A 139 -3.85 -0.10 1.14
C VAL A 139 -4.85 0.02 2.27
N TRP A 140 -4.71 -0.83 3.29
CA TRP A 140 -5.45 -0.76 4.54
C TRP A 140 -4.50 -0.35 5.67
N LYS A 141 -4.89 0.63 6.48
CA LYS A 141 -4.13 1.07 7.66
C LYS A 141 -4.45 0.18 8.86
N GLY A 142 -3.46 -0.09 9.70
CA GLY A 142 -3.51 -1.06 10.81
C GLY A 142 -4.73 -0.92 11.72
N GLN A 143 -5.13 0.31 12.06
CA GLN A 143 -6.29 0.56 12.92
C GLN A 143 -7.64 0.01 12.39
N TRP A 144 -7.71 -0.33 11.10
CA TRP A 144 -8.91 -0.90 10.45
C TRP A 144 -8.75 -2.37 10.06
N ILE A 145 -7.55 -2.93 10.22
CA ILE A 145 -7.26 -4.33 9.95
C ILE A 145 -7.68 -5.14 11.16
N ARG A 146 -8.33 -6.29 10.94
CA ARG A 146 -8.66 -7.22 12.01
C ARG A 146 -8.05 -8.59 11.73
N VAL A 147 -7.63 -9.27 12.79
CA VAL A 147 -7.27 -10.69 12.74
C VAL A 147 -8.30 -11.45 13.56
N VAL A 148 -9.10 -12.30 12.91
CA VAL A 148 -10.19 -13.05 13.54
C VAL A 148 -10.03 -14.52 13.15
N ASP A 149 -9.92 -15.41 14.13
CA ASP A 149 -9.77 -16.86 13.92
C ASP A 149 -8.67 -17.23 12.91
N GLY A 150 -7.54 -16.52 12.97
CA GLY A 150 -6.41 -16.71 12.05
C GLY A 150 -6.64 -16.22 10.62
N GLN A 151 -7.72 -15.48 10.37
CA GLN A 151 -8.00 -14.79 9.11
C GLN A 151 -7.67 -13.29 9.22
N LEU A 152 -7.02 -12.76 8.21
CA LEU A 152 -6.85 -11.34 7.98
C LEU A 152 -8.11 -10.78 7.33
N VAL A 153 -8.77 -9.85 8.01
CA VAL A 153 -10.00 -9.19 7.56
C VAL A 153 -9.68 -7.74 7.20
N LEU A 154 -9.84 -7.40 5.92
CA LEU A 154 -9.54 -6.11 5.33
C LEU A 154 -10.85 -5.43 4.89
N PRO A 155 -11.33 -4.40 5.60
CA PRO A 155 -12.62 -3.80 5.31
C PRO A 155 -12.61 -2.98 4.03
N ASN A 156 -13.73 -2.97 3.28
CA ASN A 156 -13.87 -2.23 2.02
C ASN A 156 -14.92 -1.11 2.07
N GLY A 157 -15.39 -0.77 3.27
CA GLY A 157 -16.38 0.28 3.49
C GLY A 157 -17.81 -0.24 3.62
N ARG A 158 -18.75 0.69 3.82
CA ARG A 158 -20.15 0.36 4.15
C ARG A 158 -20.82 -0.42 3.00
N LYS A 159 -21.53 -1.49 3.35
CA LYS A 159 -22.22 -2.41 2.41
C LYS A 159 -21.31 -3.10 1.39
N GLN A 160 -19.99 -3.01 1.56
CA GLN A 160 -19.02 -3.74 0.73
C GLN A 160 -18.57 -4.99 1.48
N ARG A 161 -18.32 -6.06 0.72
CA ARG A 161 -17.74 -7.29 1.28
C ARG A 161 -16.29 -7.03 1.67
N ASP A 162 -15.91 -7.40 2.88
CA ASP A 162 -14.52 -7.39 3.34
C ASP A 162 -13.67 -8.40 2.55
N LEU A 163 -12.42 -8.05 2.27
CA LEU A 163 -11.44 -9.00 1.76
C LEU A 163 -10.91 -9.82 2.94
N VAL A 164 -11.28 -11.11 2.98
CA VAL A 164 -10.89 -12.04 4.03
C VAL A 164 -9.91 -13.06 3.47
N LEU A 165 -8.75 -13.17 4.08
CA LEU A 165 -7.65 -14.02 3.62
C LEU A 165 -7.06 -14.79 4.80
N SER A 166 -6.62 -16.02 4.58
CA SER A 166 -5.91 -16.76 5.61
C SER A 166 -4.60 -16.07 5.97
N LEU A 167 -4.36 -15.81 7.25
CA LEU A 167 -3.11 -15.23 7.74
C LEU A 167 -2.16 -16.38 8.12
N PRO A 168 -0.94 -16.43 7.56
CA PRO A 168 0.08 -17.37 7.99
C PRO A 168 0.25 -17.34 9.51
N GLU A 169 0.37 -18.51 10.13
CA GLU A 169 0.36 -18.66 11.59
C GLU A 169 1.37 -17.75 12.29
N ARG A 170 2.58 -17.66 11.74
CA ARG A 170 3.66 -16.80 12.24
C ARG A 170 3.33 -15.30 12.28
N PHE A 171 2.32 -14.83 11.54
CA PHE A 171 1.89 -13.44 11.55
C PHE A 171 0.66 -13.18 12.43
N ARG A 172 0.06 -14.21 13.03
CA ARG A 172 -1.18 -14.06 13.81
C ARG A 172 -1.01 -13.24 15.09
N ALA A 173 0.17 -13.28 15.69
CA ALA A 173 0.52 -12.49 16.87
C ALA A 173 1.30 -11.20 16.52
N ALA A 174 1.58 -10.95 15.24
CA ALA A 174 2.36 -9.80 14.82
C ALA A 174 1.54 -8.51 14.88
N HIS A 175 2.18 -7.39 15.22
CA HIS A 175 1.55 -6.08 15.11
C HIS A 175 1.64 -5.59 13.66
N ILE A 176 0.51 -5.66 12.95
CA ILE A 176 0.38 -5.30 11.53
C ILE A 176 0.06 -3.81 11.42
N ARG A 177 1.00 -3.02 10.89
CA ARG A 177 0.81 -1.57 10.71
C ARG A 177 -0.05 -1.20 9.52
N GLN A 178 0.01 -2.04 8.49
CA GLN A 178 -0.58 -1.79 7.20
C GLN A 178 -0.67 -3.10 6.43
N VAL A 179 -1.54 -3.17 5.43
CA VAL A 179 -1.52 -4.21 4.41
C VAL A 179 -1.69 -3.55 3.06
N ALA A 180 -0.90 -3.94 2.07
CA ALA A 180 -1.04 -3.48 0.69
C ALA A 180 -1.30 -4.67 -0.25
N LEU A 181 -2.34 -4.59 -1.07
CA LEU A 181 -2.64 -5.55 -2.13
C LEU A 181 -1.96 -5.13 -3.43
N VAL A 182 -0.93 -5.88 -3.83
CA VAL A 182 -0.14 -5.64 -5.04
C VAL A 182 -0.34 -6.76 -6.07
N TRP A 183 -0.01 -6.48 -7.32
CA TRP A 183 0.07 -7.47 -8.41
C TRP A 183 1.53 -7.66 -8.77
N ARG A 184 1.96 -8.92 -8.85
CA ARG A 184 3.32 -9.29 -9.23
C ARG A 184 3.24 -10.31 -10.36
N ALA A 185 3.49 -9.84 -11.58
CA ALA A 185 3.54 -10.62 -12.84
C ALA A 185 2.28 -11.47 -13.13
N ASP A 186 2.08 -12.54 -12.37
CA ASP A 186 1.08 -13.60 -12.54
C ASP A 186 0.14 -13.77 -11.34
N HIS A 187 0.35 -13.08 -10.21
CA HIS A 187 -0.45 -13.28 -9.00
C HIS A 187 -0.62 -12.02 -8.13
N PHE A 188 -1.65 -12.04 -7.29
CA PHE A 188 -1.77 -11.08 -6.18
C PHE A 188 -0.79 -11.41 -5.06
N GLN A 189 -0.29 -10.37 -4.40
CA GLN A 189 0.57 -10.49 -3.23
C GLN A 189 0.14 -9.46 -2.19
N LEU A 190 0.19 -9.83 -0.91
CA LEU A 190 0.10 -8.87 0.19
C LEU A 190 1.50 -8.43 0.60
N ALA A 191 1.71 -7.13 0.77
CA ALA A 191 2.83 -6.60 1.52
C ALA A 191 2.34 -6.19 2.92
N ILE A 192 2.93 -6.78 3.95
CA ILE A 192 2.48 -6.67 5.35
C ILE A 192 3.65 -6.16 6.19
N PRO A 193 3.75 -4.84 6.46
CA PRO A 193 4.68 -4.31 7.44
C PRO A 193 4.31 -4.79 8.85
N ILE A 194 5.17 -5.60 9.45
CA ILE A 194 5.05 -6.09 10.83
C ILE A 194 6.11 -5.42 11.71
N GLU A 195 5.75 -5.07 12.94
CA GLU A 195 6.75 -4.66 13.95
C GLU A 195 7.46 -5.90 14.52
N GLY A 196 8.78 -5.86 14.60
CA GLY A 196 9.62 -6.97 15.08
C GLY A 196 10.86 -7.19 14.23
N PRO A 197 11.76 -8.11 14.64
CA PRO A 197 12.93 -8.46 13.85
C PRO A 197 12.53 -9.00 12.47
N PRO A 198 13.39 -8.84 11.44
CA PRO A 198 13.17 -9.45 10.12
C PRO A 198 12.86 -10.94 10.23
N ASP A 199 11.82 -11.37 9.51
CA ASP A 199 11.46 -12.77 9.31
C ASP A 199 11.57 -13.11 7.82
N PRO A 200 12.45 -14.04 7.38
CA PRO A 200 13.42 -14.77 8.19
C PRO A 200 14.51 -13.85 8.79
N PRO A 201 15.21 -14.28 9.86
CA PRO A 201 16.33 -13.53 10.41
C PRO A 201 17.35 -13.21 9.32
N GLU A 202 18.02 -12.05 9.45
CA GLU A 202 19.06 -11.65 8.50
C GLU A 202 20.08 -12.77 8.35
N ARG A 203 20.36 -13.14 7.10
CA ARG A 203 21.38 -14.16 6.80
C ARG A 203 22.72 -13.58 7.25
N ALA A 204 23.40 -14.24 8.18
CA ALA A 204 24.69 -13.83 8.75
C ALA A 204 25.87 -13.81 7.77
N HIS A 205 25.63 -13.92 6.46
CA HIS A 205 26.65 -13.95 5.43
C HIS A 205 26.50 -12.74 4.50
N GLY A 206 27.34 -11.74 4.77
CA GLY A 206 27.43 -10.50 4.02
C GLY A 206 27.79 -10.71 2.56
N LEU A 207 26.78 -10.73 1.71
CA LEU A 207 26.92 -10.46 0.28
C LEU A 207 26.04 -9.27 -0.07
N HIS A 208 26.69 -8.12 -0.24
CA HIS A 208 26.11 -6.94 -0.85
C HIS A 208 25.98 -7.19 -2.36
N ALA A 209 24.76 -7.18 -2.89
CA ALA A 209 24.53 -7.17 -4.33
C ALA A 209 24.29 -5.72 -4.78
N GLY A 210 25.30 -5.14 -5.41
CA GLY A 210 25.15 -4.08 -6.40
C GLY A 210 25.24 -4.69 -7.79
N VAL A 211 24.29 -4.34 -8.66
CA VAL A 211 24.49 -3.74 -10.00
C VAL A 211 23.29 -2.83 -10.22
#